data_AF-A0A9D2PCZ7-F1
#
_entry.id   AF-A0A9D2PCZ7-F1
#
_cell.length_a   1.000
_cell.length_b   1.000
_cell.length_c   1.000
_cell.angle_alpha   90.00
_cell.angle_beta   90.00
_cell.angle_gamma   90.00
#
_symmetry.space_group_name_H-M   'P 1'
#
loop_
_entity.id
_entity.type
_entity.pdbx_description
1 polymer ?
#
loop_
_entity_poly.entity_id
_entity_poly.type
_entity_poly.pdbx_seq_one_letter_code
_entity_poly.pdbx_strand_id
1 'polypeptide(L)'
;MKKSKKWLKSPIHIMVPLVAAAVLVMGTVAYFTDVEAVVNTIRFGEISIETNETVKDLTKSDIGVTANGTSDCYVRIRVDVPTVSYTYTDGTGESQTAQAMITLPDGNDPSEITTGEWAGYKEGDSIISDGKTWIKGDDGFWYLNQVLHTGDTALFIKEITYKGLYRDDGSGNKTLPGNITEDMLTIPITSEAVQADNILTDEEKSDIAIDHPTDSIAYYAMAAFDKIKDSESE
;
A
#
# COMPACT_ATOMS: atom_id res chain seq x y z
N MET A 1 -70.63 -13.89 -54.47
CA MET A 1 -70.19 -14.66 -55.68
C MET A 1 -68.69 -14.42 -55.81
N LYS A 2 -67.77 -15.38 -55.59
CA LYS A 2 -67.43 -16.50 -56.47
C LYS A 2 -66.65 -17.55 -55.63
N LYS A 3 -66.99 -18.83 -55.79
CA LYS A 3 -66.24 -20.00 -55.29
C LYS A 3 -65.27 -20.49 -56.37
N SER A 4 -64.12 -21.03 -55.96
CA SER A 4 -63.43 -22.15 -56.65
C SER A 4 -62.54 -22.87 -55.62
N LYS A 5 -63.02 -23.97 -55.00
CA LYS A 5 -62.75 -25.41 -55.34
C LYS A 5 -61.25 -25.76 -55.19
N LYS A 6 -60.79 -26.31 -54.06
CA LYS A 6 -60.82 -27.71 -53.52
C LYS A 6 -59.99 -28.74 -54.31
N TRP A 7 -59.31 -29.61 -53.52
CA TRP A 7 -58.85 -31.00 -53.77
C TRP A 7 -57.38 -31.14 -54.24
N LEU A 8 -56.47 -31.85 -53.54
CA LEU A 8 -56.45 -33.32 -53.36
C LEU A 8 -55.48 -33.72 -52.19
N LYS A 9 -55.99 -34.26 -51.07
CA LYS A 9 -55.82 -35.64 -50.51
C LYS A 9 -54.44 -36.06 -49.92
N SER A 10 -54.47 -36.32 -48.61
CA SER A 10 -53.48 -37.04 -47.76
C SER A 10 -53.46 -38.55 -48.06
N PRO A 11 -52.37 -39.28 -47.71
CA PRO A 11 -52.40 -40.21 -46.56
C PRO A 11 -51.08 -40.19 -45.74
N ILE A 12 -51.09 -40.00 -44.41
CA ILE A 12 -51.14 -41.05 -43.39
C ILE A 12 -50.06 -42.15 -43.56
N HIS A 13 -49.08 -42.08 -42.65
CA HIS A 13 -48.41 -43.17 -41.94
C HIS A 13 -48.10 -44.48 -42.68
N ILE A 14 -46.83 -44.67 -43.03
CA ILE A 14 -46.19 -45.99 -43.01
C ILE A 14 -44.90 -45.86 -42.19
N MET A 15 -44.91 -46.53 -41.03
CA MET A 15 -43.77 -46.93 -40.17
C MET A 15 -43.07 -45.81 -39.35
N VAL A 16 -43.17 -45.70 -38.01
CA VAL A 16 -43.25 -46.70 -36.90
C VAL A 16 -41.94 -47.54 -36.88
N PRO A 17 -41.33 -47.83 -35.72
CA PRO A 17 -40.27 -47.08 -35.03
C PRO A 17 -39.08 -48.00 -34.71
N LEU A 18 -37.85 -47.75 -35.16
CA LEU A 18 -36.78 -48.73 -34.90
C LEU A 18 -35.37 -48.20 -34.76
N VAL A 19 -35.15 -47.10 -34.04
CA VAL A 19 -33.87 -46.93 -33.32
C VAL A 19 -34.10 -46.20 -32.00
N ALA A 20 -34.82 -46.87 -31.09
CA ALA A 20 -34.60 -46.72 -29.65
C ALA A 20 -33.64 -47.85 -29.24
N ALA A 21 -32.32 -47.60 -29.28
CA ALA A 21 -31.26 -48.31 -28.51
C ALA A 21 -29.86 -47.99 -29.05
N ALA A 22 -29.34 -46.81 -28.69
CA ALA A 22 -27.90 -46.52 -28.49
C ALA A 22 -27.85 -45.14 -27.80
N VAL A 23 -28.30 -45.03 -26.54
CA VAL A 23 -27.47 -45.18 -25.32
C VAL A 23 -26.52 -43.98 -25.17
N LEU A 24 -26.89 -43.11 -24.22
CA LEU A 24 -26.05 -42.23 -23.37
C LEU A 24 -25.31 -41.11 -24.14
N VAL A 25 -25.58 -39.83 -23.92
CA VAL A 25 -25.35 -39.05 -22.69
C VAL A 25 -26.43 -37.95 -22.64
N MET A 26 -27.37 -38.03 -21.68
CA MET A 26 -27.50 -37.09 -20.54
C MET A 26 -27.32 -35.61 -20.94
N GLY A 27 -28.25 -34.69 -20.75
CA GLY A 27 -29.51 -34.73 -20.03
C GLY A 27 -30.17 -33.36 -20.21
N THR A 28 -31.48 -33.35 -20.08
CA THR A 28 -32.29 -32.16 -19.85
C THR A 28 -31.75 -31.35 -18.68
N VAL A 29 -31.58 -30.04 -18.84
CA VAL A 29 -31.76 -29.13 -17.71
C VAL A 29 -32.94 -28.22 -18.04
N ALA A 30 -34.05 -28.56 -17.40
CA ALA A 30 -35.20 -27.69 -17.29
C ALA A 30 -34.87 -26.50 -16.39
N TYR A 31 -35.44 -25.39 -16.77
CA TYR A 31 -35.56 -24.09 -16.12
C TYR A 31 -35.91 -24.17 -14.62
N PHE A 32 -35.09 -23.54 -13.78
CA PHE A 32 -35.38 -22.99 -12.44
C PHE A 32 -34.28 -21.95 -12.20
N THR A 33 -34.43 -20.77 -11.61
CA THR A 33 -35.49 -19.90 -11.11
C THR A 33 -34.74 -18.60 -10.81
N ASP A 34 -35.41 -17.45 -10.95
CA ASP A 34 -35.05 -16.14 -10.39
C ASP A 34 -33.82 -16.17 -9.47
N VAL A 35 -32.65 -15.88 -10.02
CA VAL A 35 -31.54 -15.42 -9.20
C VAL A 35 -31.78 -13.93 -9.16
N GLU A 36 -32.26 -13.43 -8.02
CA GLU A 36 -31.91 -12.07 -7.64
C GLU A 36 -30.40 -12.02 -7.80
N ALA A 37 -29.95 -11.44 -8.92
CA ALA A 37 -28.61 -10.95 -8.99
C ALA A 37 -28.61 -9.85 -7.92
N VAL A 38 -28.28 -10.24 -6.69
CA VAL A 38 -27.48 -9.40 -5.82
C VAL A 38 -26.19 -9.24 -6.61
N VAL A 39 -26.25 -8.36 -7.62
CA VAL A 39 -25.11 -7.59 -8.05
C VAL A 39 -24.75 -6.89 -6.77
N ASN A 40 -23.83 -7.48 -6.01
CA ASN A 40 -23.15 -6.75 -4.98
C ASN A 40 -22.63 -5.53 -5.72
N THR A 41 -23.28 -4.39 -5.52
CA THR A 41 -22.76 -3.13 -6.00
C THR A 41 -21.56 -2.93 -5.11
N ILE A 42 -20.41 -3.48 -5.51
CA ILE A 42 -19.15 -3.23 -4.83
C ILE A 42 -18.91 -1.74 -5.07
N ARG A 43 -19.38 -0.94 -4.12
CA ARG A 43 -18.97 0.43 -3.99
C ARG A 43 -17.56 0.33 -3.43
N PHE A 44 -16.57 0.29 -4.32
CA PHE A 44 -15.22 0.66 -3.94
C PHE A 44 -15.32 2.11 -3.45
N GLY A 45 -15.04 2.33 -2.18
CA GLY A 45 -14.98 3.70 -1.68
C GLY A 45 -13.76 4.38 -2.26
N GLU A 46 -13.77 5.70 -2.23
CA GLU A 46 -12.61 6.48 -2.65
C GLU A 46 -11.50 6.29 -1.62
N ILE A 47 -10.32 5.86 -2.04
CA ILE A 47 -9.12 5.81 -1.21
C ILE A 47 -8.23 6.93 -1.68
N SER A 48 -7.87 7.80 -0.75
CA SER A 48 -6.95 8.90 -0.98
C SER A 48 -6.12 9.06 0.27
N ILE A 49 -4.80 9.16 0.09
CA ILE A 49 -3.88 9.53 1.15
C ILE A 49 -3.05 10.72 0.71
N GLU A 50 -2.70 11.56 1.67
CA GLU A 50 -1.74 12.62 1.48
C GLU A 50 -0.50 12.31 2.32
N THR A 51 0.68 12.42 1.69
CA THR A 51 1.96 12.44 2.42
C THR A 51 2.09 13.78 3.11
N ASN A 52 2.24 13.76 4.43
CA ASN A 52 2.56 14.96 5.20
C ASN A 52 4.07 15.13 5.27
N GLU A 53 4.55 16.35 4.99
CA GLU A 53 5.91 16.78 5.26
C GLU A 53 5.96 18.29 5.42
N THR A 54 6.80 18.77 6.34
CA THR A 54 7.19 20.17 6.42
C THR A 54 8.67 20.28 6.03
N VAL A 55 8.97 21.14 5.06
CA VAL A 55 10.35 21.41 4.64
C VAL A 55 10.74 22.82 5.05
N LYS A 56 11.82 22.92 5.83
CA LYS A 56 12.44 24.19 6.20
C LYS A 56 13.95 24.07 6.14
N ASP A 57 14.58 24.84 5.24
CA ASP A 57 16.00 24.71 4.92
C ASP A 57 16.35 23.25 4.52
N LEU A 58 17.24 22.59 5.26
CA LEU A 58 17.61 21.17 5.08
C LEU A 58 16.93 20.25 6.10
N THR A 59 15.94 20.76 6.82
CA THR A 59 15.18 20.00 7.79
C THR A 59 13.86 19.57 7.15
N LYS A 60 13.57 18.27 7.26
CA LYS A 60 12.29 17.69 6.87
C LYS A 60 11.62 17.14 8.12
N SER A 61 10.44 17.64 8.48
CA SER A 61 9.72 17.25 9.69
C SER A 61 8.32 16.76 9.40
N ASP A 62 7.70 16.16 10.42
CA ASP A 62 6.29 15.73 10.41
C ASP A 62 5.96 14.78 9.26
N ILE A 63 6.89 13.85 8.98
CA ILE A 63 6.78 12.88 7.90
C ILE A 63 5.76 11.82 8.30
N GLY A 64 4.67 11.71 7.55
CA GLY A 64 3.62 10.74 7.80
C GLY A 64 2.57 10.71 6.70
N VAL A 65 1.42 10.14 7.01
CA VAL A 65 0.28 10.04 6.09
C VAL A 65 -1.02 10.46 6.75
N THR A 66 -1.92 11.07 5.98
CA THR A 66 -3.31 11.32 6.36
C THR A 66 -4.24 10.63 5.37
N ALA A 67 -5.25 9.91 5.88
CA ALA A 67 -6.29 9.31 5.06
C ALA A 67 -7.40 10.33 4.76
N ASN A 68 -7.63 10.62 3.49
CA ASN A 68 -8.64 11.57 3.01
C ASN A 68 -9.78 10.91 2.22
N GLY A 69 -9.69 9.60 1.97
CA GLY A 69 -10.71 8.82 1.29
C GLY A 69 -11.99 8.64 2.11
N THR A 70 -12.96 7.89 1.59
CA THR A 70 -14.21 7.53 2.30
C THR A 70 -14.21 6.10 2.85
N SER A 71 -13.12 5.37 2.64
CA SER A 71 -12.96 3.98 3.07
C SER A 71 -11.72 3.80 3.92
N ASP A 72 -11.84 2.87 4.85
CA ASP A 72 -10.73 2.37 5.65
C ASP A 72 -9.65 1.77 4.76
N CYS A 73 -8.40 2.07 5.08
CA CYS A 73 -7.27 1.67 4.26
C CYS A 73 -6.11 1.10 5.08
N TYR A 74 -5.37 0.21 4.44
CA TYR A 74 -4.00 -0.11 4.81
C TYR A 74 -3.07 0.89 4.14
N VAL A 75 -2.01 1.29 4.83
CA VAL A 75 -1.05 2.28 4.33
C VAL A 75 0.37 1.77 4.44
N ARG A 76 1.20 2.15 3.47
CA ARG A 76 2.64 1.95 3.50
C ARG A 76 3.38 3.23 3.15
N ILE A 77 4.56 3.41 3.74
CA ILE A 77 5.43 4.57 3.48
C ILE A 77 6.88 4.11 3.31
N ARG A 78 7.59 4.75 2.39
CA ARG A 78 9.02 4.58 2.16
C ARG A 78 9.69 5.93 2.21
N VAL A 79 10.76 6.03 2.99
CA VAL A 79 11.57 7.23 3.15
C VAL A 79 13.02 6.88 2.83
N ASP A 80 13.50 7.37 1.70
CA ASP A 80 14.85 7.09 1.20
C ASP A 80 15.81 8.19 1.66
N VAL A 81 16.36 8.04 2.88
CA VAL A 81 17.31 9.02 3.42
C VAL A 81 18.71 8.76 2.85
N PRO A 82 19.34 9.73 2.16
CA PRO A 82 20.61 9.49 1.49
C PRO A 82 21.76 9.38 2.50
N THR A 83 22.63 8.37 2.31
CA THR A 83 23.79 8.10 3.18
C THR A 83 24.99 9.00 2.82
N VAL A 84 24.79 10.32 2.88
CA VAL A 84 25.86 11.30 2.61
C VAL A 84 26.64 11.58 3.90
N SER A 85 27.94 11.27 3.87
CA SER A 85 28.88 11.64 4.94
C SER A 85 29.56 12.97 4.63
N TYR A 86 29.67 13.84 5.62
CA TYR A 86 30.26 15.17 5.48
C TYR A 86 30.99 15.60 6.74
N THR A 87 31.86 16.60 6.60
CA THR A 87 32.60 17.16 7.74
C THR A 87 32.11 18.55 8.08
N TYR A 88 31.90 18.81 9.38
CA TYR A 88 31.58 20.13 9.90
C TYR A 88 32.51 20.50 11.06
N THR A 89 32.69 21.79 11.30
CA THR A 89 33.43 22.28 12.46
C THR A 89 32.44 22.53 13.59
N ASP A 90 32.66 21.92 14.76
CA ASP A 90 31.78 22.12 15.92
C ASP A 90 32.06 23.46 16.64
N GLY A 91 31.30 23.75 17.70
CA GLY A 91 31.45 24.98 18.48
C GLY A 91 32.78 25.10 19.25
N THR A 92 33.61 24.05 19.28
CA THR A 92 34.95 24.05 19.89
C THR A 92 36.07 24.25 18.85
N GLY A 93 35.72 24.27 17.55
CA GLY A 93 36.67 24.42 16.47
C GLY A 93 37.23 23.10 15.94
N GLU A 94 36.75 21.95 16.43
CA GLU A 94 37.19 20.64 15.96
C GLU A 94 36.38 20.18 14.75
N SER A 95 37.05 19.49 13.82
CA SER A 95 36.41 18.92 12.63
C SER A 95 35.77 17.58 12.98
N GLN A 96 34.46 17.50 12.82
CA GLN A 96 33.64 16.31 13.05
C GLN A 96 33.17 15.72 11.73
N THR A 97 32.98 14.40 11.68
CA THR A 97 32.28 13.74 10.56
C THR A 97 30.84 13.45 10.98
N ALA A 98 29.88 13.75 10.12
CA ALA A 98 28.46 13.56 10.34
C ALA A 98 27.75 12.95 9.13
N GLN A 99 26.55 12.46 9.41
CA GLN A 99 25.54 12.00 8.47
C GLN A 99 24.21 12.69 8.81
N ALA A 100 23.16 12.46 8.01
CA ALA A 100 21.83 12.91 8.40
C ALA A 100 21.42 12.22 9.72
N MET A 101 20.79 13.01 10.60
CA MET A 101 20.20 12.54 11.84
C MET A 101 18.70 12.41 11.64
N ILE A 102 18.14 11.27 12.02
CA ILE A 102 16.73 10.97 11.96
C ILE A 102 16.23 10.91 13.40
N THR A 103 15.33 11.82 13.74
CA THR A 103 14.62 11.82 15.01
C THR A 103 13.35 10.99 14.84
N LEU A 104 13.30 9.87 15.56
CA LEU A 104 12.13 9.01 15.60
C LEU A 104 11.05 9.61 16.51
N PRO A 105 9.78 9.23 16.32
CA PRO A 105 8.69 9.62 17.21
C PRO A 105 8.89 9.12 18.65
N ASP A 106 8.08 9.64 19.57
CA ASP A 106 8.16 9.27 20.98
C ASP A 106 7.81 7.78 21.17
N GLY A 107 8.57 7.09 22.00
CA GLY A 107 8.42 5.65 22.26
C GLY A 107 9.48 4.76 21.61
N ASN A 108 10.42 5.33 20.85
CA ASN A 108 11.60 4.62 20.32
C ASN A 108 12.83 4.86 21.19
N ASP A 109 13.65 3.81 21.36
CA ASP A 109 14.97 3.87 21.98
C ASP A 109 16.00 3.15 21.08
N PRO A 110 16.98 3.86 20.50
CA PRO A 110 17.22 5.31 20.64
C PRO A 110 16.16 6.16 19.92
N SER A 111 15.95 7.39 20.40
CA SER A 111 15.05 8.37 19.77
C SER A 111 15.67 9.12 18.59
N GLU A 112 17.00 9.04 18.44
CA GLU A 112 17.75 9.65 17.35
C GLU A 112 18.74 8.64 16.78
N ILE A 113 18.73 8.48 15.46
CA ILE A 113 19.59 7.55 14.74
C ILE A 113 20.22 8.22 13.53
N THR A 114 21.30 7.63 13.04
CA THR A 114 21.98 8.04 11.81
C THR A 114 21.37 7.37 10.58
N THR A 115 21.65 7.89 9.39
CA THR A 115 21.29 7.22 8.12
C THR A 115 21.89 5.82 7.97
N GLY A 116 23.04 5.56 8.59
CA GLY A 116 23.64 4.22 8.59
C GLY A 116 22.82 3.22 9.41
N GLU A 117 22.30 3.63 10.56
CA GLU A 117 21.40 2.83 11.38
C GLU A 117 20.03 2.65 10.71
N TRP A 118 19.52 3.70 10.03
CA TRP A 118 18.31 3.62 9.22
C TRP A 118 18.40 2.55 8.11
N ALA A 119 19.51 2.54 7.35
CA ALA A 119 19.78 1.50 6.36
C ALA A 119 20.00 0.11 6.98
N GLY A 120 20.25 0.08 8.29
CA GLY A 120 20.43 -1.12 9.08
C GLY A 120 19.13 -1.90 9.31
N TYR A 121 17.96 -1.24 9.33
CA TYR A 121 16.67 -1.91 9.54
C TYR A 121 16.42 -3.04 8.52
N LYS A 122 15.77 -4.10 8.98
CA LYS A 122 15.44 -5.33 8.26
C LYS A 122 13.95 -5.60 8.35
N GLU A 123 13.47 -6.49 7.50
CA GLU A 123 12.09 -6.97 7.56
C GLU A 123 11.71 -7.42 8.97
N GLY A 124 10.51 -7.03 9.41
CA GLY A 124 9.99 -7.32 10.75
C GLY A 124 10.44 -6.32 11.84
N ASP A 125 11.45 -5.48 11.58
CA ASP A 125 11.80 -4.41 12.51
C ASP A 125 10.64 -3.40 12.65
N SER A 126 10.57 -2.74 13.81
CA SER A 126 9.45 -1.88 14.14
C SER A 126 9.87 -0.48 14.61
N ILE A 127 9.02 0.50 14.31
CA ILE A 127 9.09 1.87 14.82
C ILE A 127 7.73 2.21 15.46
N ILE A 128 7.78 2.83 16.64
CA ILE A 128 6.58 3.26 17.36
C ILE A 128 6.34 4.75 17.09
N SER A 129 5.10 5.15 16.89
CA SER A 129 4.73 6.55 16.63
C SER A 129 3.33 6.85 17.11
N ASP A 130 3.19 7.73 18.10
CA ASP A 130 1.91 8.12 18.69
C ASP A 130 1.00 6.93 19.04
N GLY A 131 1.61 5.89 19.64
CA GLY A 131 0.93 4.66 20.02
C GLY A 131 0.59 3.71 18.86
N LYS A 132 1.00 4.03 17.64
CA LYS A 132 0.92 3.16 16.45
C LYS A 132 2.27 2.50 16.18
N THR A 133 2.24 1.32 15.57
CA THR A 133 3.46 0.58 15.21
C THR A 133 3.58 0.50 13.69
N TRP A 134 4.76 0.81 13.17
CA TRP A 134 5.15 0.59 11.79
C TRP A 134 6.08 -0.61 11.71
N ILE A 135 5.83 -1.53 10.78
CA ILE A 135 6.64 -2.73 10.56
C ILE A 135 7.35 -2.63 9.21
N LYS A 136 8.66 -2.89 9.19
CA LYS A 136 9.46 -2.87 7.97
C LYS A 136 9.12 -4.09 7.11
N GLY A 137 8.76 -3.88 5.84
CA GLY A 137 8.70 -4.95 4.83
C GLY A 137 10.05 -5.17 4.13
N ASP A 138 10.17 -6.23 3.35
CA ASP A 138 11.37 -6.55 2.56
C ASP A 138 11.51 -5.69 1.28
N ASP A 139 10.41 -5.10 0.82
CA ASP A 139 10.26 -4.28 -0.38
C ASP A 139 10.74 -2.82 -0.26
N GLY A 140 11.28 -2.45 0.90
CA GLY A 140 11.72 -1.08 1.18
C GLY A 140 10.65 -0.19 1.85
N PHE A 141 9.40 -0.63 1.94
CA PHE A 141 8.35 0.10 2.63
C PHE A 141 8.25 -0.25 4.13
N TRP A 142 7.55 0.61 4.85
CA TRP A 142 7.09 0.42 6.22
C TRP A 142 5.56 0.41 6.21
N TYR A 143 4.99 -0.57 6.90
CA TYR A 143 3.57 -0.86 6.91
C TYR A 143 2.97 -0.49 8.26
N LEU A 144 1.88 0.27 8.27
CA LEU A 144 1.20 0.61 9.51
C LEU A 144 0.47 -0.63 10.04
N ASN A 145 0.77 -1.04 11.27
CA ASN A 145 0.11 -2.16 11.95
C ASN A 145 -1.27 -1.76 12.51
N GLN A 146 -2.03 -0.99 11.75
CA GLN A 146 -3.37 -0.56 12.08
C GLN A 146 -4.10 -0.15 10.79
N VAL A 147 -5.40 -0.39 10.73
CA VAL A 147 -6.28 0.20 9.73
C VAL A 147 -6.38 1.71 10.00
N LEU A 148 -6.19 2.51 8.95
CA LEU A 148 -6.33 3.97 9.02
C LEU A 148 -7.73 4.37 8.54
N HIS A 149 -8.48 5.07 9.39
CA HIS A 149 -9.82 5.56 9.07
C HIS A 149 -9.76 6.95 8.42
N THR A 150 -10.83 7.34 7.71
CA THR A 150 -10.94 8.69 7.12
C THR A 150 -10.72 9.79 8.16
N GLY A 151 -9.81 10.71 7.86
CA GLY A 151 -9.41 11.83 8.72
C GLY A 151 -8.29 11.50 9.70
N ASP A 152 -7.93 10.22 9.87
CA ASP A 152 -6.84 9.82 10.73
C ASP A 152 -5.49 10.19 10.11
N THR A 153 -4.54 10.49 11.00
CA THR A 153 -3.15 10.75 10.65
C THR A 153 -2.23 9.76 11.38
N ALA A 154 -1.20 9.31 10.68
CA ALA A 154 -0.15 8.48 11.22
C ALA A 154 1.21 9.13 10.94
N LEU A 155 1.83 9.65 12.00
CA LEU A 155 3.22 10.11 11.96
C LEU A 155 4.14 8.90 11.79
N PHE A 156 5.21 9.06 11.02
CA PHE A 156 6.22 8.02 10.82
C PHE A 156 7.61 8.45 11.29
N ILE A 157 8.10 9.60 10.82
CA ILE A 157 9.38 10.18 11.25
C ILE A 157 9.11 11.60 11.72
N LYS A 158 9.66 11.95 12.89
CA LYS A 158 9.47 13.29 13.46
C LYS A 158 10.29 14.33 12.71
N GLU A 159 11.57 14.03 12.51
CA GLU A 159 12.49 14.97 11.87
C GLU A 159 13.66 14.27 11.19
N ILE A 160 14.15 14.82 10.08
CA ILE A 160 15.43 14.49 9.46
C ILE A 160 16.22 15.78 9.29
N THR A 161 17.45 15.80 9.81
CA THR A 161 18.31 16.99 9.81
C THR A 161 19.73 16.70 9.36
N TYR A 162 20.39 17.73 8.82
CA TYR A 162 21.82 17.71 8.47
C TYR A 162 22.58 18.71 9.36
N LYS A 163 22.97 18.25 10.55
CA LYS A 163 23.68 19.08 11.54
C LYS A 163 24.95 19.69 10.98
N GLY A 164 25.09 21.01 11.07
CA GLY A 164 26.33 21.73 10.72
C GLY A 164 26.72 21.64 9.24
N LEU A 165 25.80 21.21 8.35
CA LEU A 165 26.11 21.04 6.94
C LEU A 165 26.31 22.38 6.22
N TYR A 166 25.47 23.37 6.52
CA TYR A 166 25.66 24.71 5.99
C TYR A 166 26.86 25.41 6.63
N ARG A 167 27.71 26.01 5.79
CA ARG A 167 28.73 26.97 6.18
C ARG A 167 28.18 28.38 6.02
N ASP A 168 28.30 29.17 7.08
CA ASP A 168 28.05 30.61 7.03
C ASP A 168 29.33 31.31 6.54
N ASP A 169 29.23 32.05 5.44
CA ASP A 169 30.34 32.82 4.88
C ASP A 169 30.64 34.13 5.65
N GLY A 170 29.95 34.37 6.78
CA GLY A 170 30.06 35.58 7.58
C GLY A 170 29.28 36.76 6.99
N SER A 171 28.68 36.60 5.81
CA SER A 171 27.77 37.55 5.16
C SER A 171 26.30 37.10 5.25
N GLY A 172 26.04 35.99 5.95
CA GLY A 172 24.72 35.38 6.10
C GLY A 172 24.31 34.47 4.94
N ASN A 173 25.19 34.21 3.96
CA ASN A 173 24.89 33.24 2.92
C ASN A 173 25.28 31.84 3.39
N LYS A 174 24.31 30.93 3.36
CA LYS A 174 24.52 29.51 3.65
C LYS A 174 25.05 28.82 2.40
N THR A 175 26.19 28.12 2.51
CA THR A 175 26.77 27.35 1.42
C THR A 175 26.99 25.89 1.82
N LEU A 176 26.79 24.97 0.89
CA LEU A 176 27.12 23.55 1.09
C LEU A 176 28.64 23.31 0.94
N PRO A 177 29.20 22.27 1.59
CA PRO A 177 30.57 21.85 1.33
C PRO A 177 30.75 21.48 -0.15
N GLY A 178 31.90 21.80 -0.73
CA GLY A 178 32.09 21.79 -2.19
C GLY A 178 31.91 20.45 -2.91
N ASN A 179 31.74 19.34 -2.19
CA ASN A 179 31.44 18.02 -2.75
C ASN A 179 29.98 17.58 -2.57
N ILE A 180 29.10 18.44 -2.05
CA ILE A 180 27.70 18.14 -1.75
C ILE A 180 26.81 19.15 -2.46
N THR A 181 25.77 18.65 -3.13
CA THR A 181 24.74 19.44 -3.80
C THR A 181 23.40 19.23 -3.11
N GLU A 182 22.46 20.15 -3.29
CA GLU A 182 21.10 20.02 -2.73
C GLU A 182 20.39 18.76 -3.24
N ASP A 183 20.58 18.39 -4.49
CA ASP A 183 20.01 17.18 -5.09
C ASP A 183 20.47 15.90 -4.34
N MET A 184 21.72 15.86 -3.87
CA MET A 184 22.25 14.74 -3.08
C MET A 184 21.63 14.64 -1.68
N LEU A 185 20.96 15.69 -1.21
CA LEU A 185 20.31 15.77 0.10
C LEU A 185 18.79 15.60 -0.02
N THR A 186 18.27 15.41 -1.23
CA THR A 186 16.85 15.16 -1.45
C THR A 186 16.48 13.85 -0.77
N ILE A 187 15.37 13.86 -0.03
CA ILE A 187 14.80 12.70 0.67
C ILE A 187 13.48 12.35 -0.03
N PRO A 188 13.48 11.41 -0.99
CA PRO A 188 12.26 10.89 -1.60
C PRO A 188 11.37 10.25 -0.53
N ILE A 189 10.08 10.56 -0.61
CA ILE A 189 9.05 9.91 0.20
C ILE A 189 7.98 9.39 -0.73
N THR A 190 7.72 8.10 -0.64
CA THR A 190 6.63 7.44 -1.37
C THR A 190 5.67 6.89 -0.35
N SER A 191 4.39 7.22 -0.46
CA SER A 191 3.34 6.62 0.36
C SER A 191 2.25 6.08 -0.54
N GLU A 192 1.64 4.97 -0.11
CA GLU A 192 0.59 4.31 -0.86
C GLU A 192 -0.48 3.77 0.10
N ALA A 193 -1.68 3.62 -0.43
CA ALA A 193 -2.82 3.09 0.32
C ALA A 193 -3.64 2.11 -0.51
N VAL A 194 -4.25 1.17 0.20
CA VAL A 194 -5.09 0.14 -0.37
C VAL A 194 -6.31 -0.08 0.54
N GLN A 195 -7.47 -0.41 -0.03
CA GLN A 195 -8.69 -0.63 0.75
C GLN A 195 -8.47 -1.75 1.77
N ALA A 196 -8.90 -1.57 3.01
CA ALA A 196 -8.81 -2.64 4.01
C ALA A 196 -9.88 -3.74 3.78
N ASP A 197 -10.99 -3.35 3.16
CA ASP A 197 -12.15 -4.22 2.96
C ASP A 197 -12.05 -5.06 1.68
N ASN A 198 -12.47 -6.32 1.77
CA ASN A 198 -12.70 -7.24 0.65
C ASN A 198 -11.49 -7.55 -0.24
N ILE A 199 -10.25 -7.28 0.21
CA ILE A 199 -9.03 -7.67 -0.52
C ILE A 199 -8.52 -9.03 -0.08
N LEU A 200 -8.47 -9.27 1.23
CA LEU A 200 -8.14 -10.55 1.81
C LEU A 200 -9.40 -11.24 2.32
N THR A 201 -9.47 -12.54 2.09
CA THR A 201 -10.47 -13.45 2.65
C THR A 201 -10.24 -13.65 4.14
N ASP A 202 -11.28 -14.10 4.85
CA ASP A 202 -11.18 -14.41 6.28
C ASP A 202 -10.18 -15.55 6.57
N GLU A 203 -10.02 -16.49 5.63
CA GLU A 203 -9.04 -17.57 5.72
C GLU A 203 -7.61 -17.01 5.61
N GLU A 204 -7.31 -16.18 4.60
CA GLU A 204 -6.02 -15.51 4.46
C GLU A 204 -5.67 -14.68 5.70
N LYS A 205 -6.64 -13.93 6.26
CA LYS A 205 -6.45 -13.16 7.50
C LYS A 205 -6.20 -14.07 8.70
N SER A 206 -6.94 -15.16 8.82
CA SER A 206 -6.78 -16.13 9.92
C SER A 206 -5.39 -16.76 9.91
N ASP A 207 -4.91 -17.18 8.74
CA ASP A 207 -3.60 -17.81 8.61
C ASP A 207 -2.48 -16.83 8.99
N ILE A 208 -2.53 -15.60 8.45
CA ILE A 208 -1.58 -14.55 8.81
C ILE A 208 -1.65 -14.23 10.32
N ALA A 209 -2.82 -14.20 10.94
CA ALA A 209 -2.96 -13.93 12.37
C ALA A 209 -2.37 -15.01 13.27
N ILE A 210 -2.31 -16.25 12.78
CA ILE A 210 -1.68 -17.37 13.50
C ILE A 210 -0.17 -17.21 13.51
N ASP A 211 0.42 -16.83 12.37
CA ASP A 211 1.87 -16.66 12.22
C ASP A 211 2.38 -15.33 12.81
N HIS A 212 1.57 -14.28 12.72
CA HIS A 212 1.89 -12.90 13.10
C HIS A 212 0.86 -12.33 14.10
N PRO A 213 0.74 -12.87 15.32
CA PRO A 213 -0.36 -12.53 16.23
C PRO A 213 -0.32 -11.08 16.74
N THR A 214 0.85 -10.43 16.73
CA THR A 214 1.05 -9.07 17.26
C THR A 214 1.08 -7.98 16.19
N ASP A 215 1.38 -8.39 14.96
CA ASP A 215 1.68 -7.55 13.80
C ASP A 215 0.83 -7.91 12.57
N SER A 216 -0.19 -8.75 12.77
CA SER A 216 -1.10 -9.25 11.72
C SER A 216 -1.62 -8.18 10.78
N ILE A 217 -1.94 -6.98 11.27
CA ILE A 217 -2.47 -5.92 10.41
C ILE A 217 -1.43 -5.41 9.42
N ALA A 218 -0.17 -5.28 9.83
CA ALA A 218 0.91 -4.95 8.89
C ALA A 218 1.10 -6.04 7.84
N TYR A 219 1.00 -7.32 8.21
CA TYR A 219 1.10 -8.42 7.26
C TYR A 219 -0.15 -8.56 6.37
N TYR A 220 -1.34 -8.18 6.85
CA TYR A 220 -2.51 -8.01 5.98
C TYR A 220 -2.28 -6.92 4.94
N ALA A 221 -1.66 -5.80 5.35
CA ALA A 221 -1.31 -4.73 4.43
C ALA A 221 -0.33 -5.22 3.37
N MET A 222 0.77 -5.88 3.76
CA MET A 222 1.75 -6.46 2.85
C MET A 222 1.08 -7.38 1.81
N ALA A 223 0.28 -8.35 2.27
CA ALA A 223 -0.44 -9.27 1.38
C ALA A 223 -1.45 -8.55 0.46
N ALA A 224 -2.12 -7.50 0.95
CA ALA A 224 -3.05 -6.70 0.15
C ALA A 224 -2.33 -5.95 -0.99
N PHE A 225 -1.16 -5.36 -0.71
CA PHE A 225 -0.36 -4.68 -1.72
C PHE A 225 0.22 -5.65 -2.77
N ASP A 226 0.66 -6.84 -2.36
CA ASP A 226 1.14 -7.87 -3.29
C ASP A 226 0.03 -8.33 -4.24
N LYS A 227 -1.18 -8.55 -3.71
CA LYS A 227 -2.34 -9.00 -4.51
C LYS A 227 -2.75 -7.98 -5.57
N ILE A 228 -2.65 -6.68 -5.27
CA ILE A 228 -2.92 -5.63 -6.27
C ILE A 228 -1.84 -5.60 -7.35
N LYS A 229 -0.58 -5.69 -6.95
CA LYS A 229 0.55 -5.69 -7.88
C LYS A 229 0.45 -6.84 -8.89
N ASP A 230 0.08 -8.04 -8.43
CA ASP A 230 -0.11 -9.19 -9.32
C ASP A 230 -1.26 -8.94 -10.31
N SER A 231 -2.35 -8.30 -9.87
CA SER A 231 -3.51 -7.99 -10.72
C SER A 231 -3.24 -6.95 -11.82
N GLU A 232 -2.23 -6.09 -11.65
CA GLU A 232 -1.81 -5.12 -12.68
C GLU A 232 -0.87 -5.71 -13.73
N SER A 233 -0.36 -6.92 -13.50
CA SER A 233 0.61 -7.60 -14.37
C SER A 233 0.00 -8.60 -15.36
N GLU A 234 -1.32 -8.83 -15.28
CA GLU A 234 -2.13 -9.67 -16.20
C GLU A 234 -2.79 -8.86 -17.32
#